data_AF-A0AAN4YQ95-F1
#
_entry.id   AF-A0AAN4YQ95-F1
#
_cell.length_a   1.000
_cell.length_b   1.000
_cell.length_c   1.000
_cell.angle_alpha   90.00
_cell.angle_beta   90.00
_cell.angle_gamma   90.00
#
_symmetry.space_group_name_H-M   'P 1'
#
loop_
_entity.id
_entity.type
_entity.pdbx_description
1 polymer ?
#
loop_
_entity_poly.entity_id
_entity_poly.type
_entity_poly.pdbx_seq_one_letter_code
_entity_poly.pdbx_strand_id
1 'polypeptide(L)'
;MTGVPLEQDFALPSCYNVANIQPLQSRIASFSDETLFYIFYSMPRDIMQEVVAEELMGRKWRYHKIERCWLTRDETYPGPVDVERGVSERGIYLIWDPATWKKIRVR
;
A
#
# COMPACT_ATOMS: atom_id res chain seq x y z
N MET A 1 -7.69 5.98 -37.82
CA MET A 1 -7.00 6.51 -36.63
C MET A 1 -5.96 5.48 -36.23
N THR A 2 -4.69 5.76 -36.49
CA THR A 2 -3.57 4.88 -36.11
C THR A 2 -3.35 5.02 -34.61
N GLY A 3 -3.70 3.99 -33.83
CA GLY A 3 -3.46 3.98 -32.40
C GLY A 3 -1.95 4.08 -32.13
N VAL A 4 -1.55 5.06 -31.31
CA VAL A 4 -0.20 5.09 -30.75
C VAL A 4 -0.02 3.78 -29.98
N PRO A 5 1.08 3.03 -30.15
CA PRO A 5 1.36 1.87 -29.31
C PRO A 5 1.35 2.30 -27.85
N LEU A 6 0.57 1.60 -27.01
CA LEU A 6 0.47 1.88 -25.57
C LEU A 6 1.80 1.71 -24.83
N GLU A 7 2.69 0.89 -25.37
CA GLU A 7 4.03 0.67 -24.84
C GLU A 7 5.07 1.18 -25.83
N GLN A 8 5.89 2.12 -25.37
CA GLN A 8 7.07 2.57 -26.08
C GLN A 8 8.19 1.57 -25.78
N ASP A 9 8.78 0.98 -26.82
CA ASP A 9 9.94 0.10 -26.65
C ASP A 9 11.16 0.94 -26.25
N PHE A 10 11.59 0.80 -25.00
CA PHE A 10 12.82 1.39 -24.49
C PHE A 10 13.95 0.35 -24.52
N ALA A 11 15.04 0.65 -25.22
CA ALA A 11 16.25 -0.16 -25.16
C ALA A 11 16.96 0.10 -23.82
N LEU A 12 16.82 -0.84 -22.88
CA LEU A 12 17.51 -0.76 -21.59
C LEU A 12 18.99 -1.16 -21.75
N PRO A 13 19.95 -0.36 -21.25
CA PRO A 13 21.34 -0.78 -21.15
C PRO A 13 21.51 -2.08 -20.35
N SER A 14 22.48 -2.91 -20.72
CA SER A 14 22.71 -4.21 -20.07
C SER A 14 22.97 -4.12 -18.56
N CYS A 15 23.48 -2.99 -18.07
CA CYS A 15 23.73 -2.76 -16.65
C CYS A 15 22.47 -2.66 -15.78
N TYR A 16 21.27 -2.46 -16.35
CA TYR A 16 20.00 -2.52 -15.61
C TYR A 16 19.52 -3.96 -15.36
N ASN A 17 20.10 -4.95 -16.02
CA ASN A 17 19.76 -6.36 -15.79
C ASN A 17 20.57 -6.92 -14.62
N VAL A 18 19.92 -7.06 -13.46
CA VAL A 18 20.53 -7.63 -12.26
C VAL A 18 19.88 -8.98 -11.95
N ALA A 19 20.57 -10.07 -12.29
CA ALA A 19 20.06 -11.43 -12.08
C ALA A 19 20.26 -11.96 -10.65
N ASN A 20 21.16 -11.36 -9.87
CA ASN A 20 21.50 -11.83 -8.53
C ASN A 20 20.71 -11.07 -7.44
N ILE A 21 19.38 -11.20 -7.48
CA ILE A 21 18.49 -10.63 -6.47
C ILE A 21 17.81 -11.74 -5.67
N GLN A 22 17.54 -11.43 -4.40
CA GLN A 22 16.74 -12.31 -3.54
C GLN A 22 15.27 -12.29 -3.97
N PRO A 23 14.50 -13.37 -3.73
CA PRO A 23 13.06 -13.38 -4.00
C PRO A 23 12.34 -12.23 -3.30
N LEU A 24 11.35 -11.63 -3.95
CA LEU A 24 10.63 -10.47 -3.41
C LEU A 24 10.02 -10.75 -2.03
N GLN A 25 9.47 -11.95 -1.83
CA GLN A 25 8.82 -12.36 -0.57
C GLN A 25 9.77 -12.25 0.62
N SER A 26 11.05 -12.60 0.44
CA SER A 26 12.04 -12.61 1.54
C SER A 26 12.46 -11.22 1.99
N ARG A 27 12.05 -10.18 1.26
CA ARG A 27 12.42 -8.78 1.50
C ARG A 27 11.27 -7.92 1.98
N ILE A 28 10.05 -8.46 2.07
CA ILE A 28 8.82 -7.69 2.38
C ILE A 28 8.96 -6.87 3.67
N ALA A 29 9.41 -7.49 4.76
CA ALA A 29 9.60 -6.82 6.04
C ALA A 29 10.62 -5.66 5.99
N SER A 30 11.53 -5.65 5.00
CA SER A 30 12.54 -4.59 4.84
C SER A 30 12.05 -3.37 4.05
N PHE A 31 10.89 -3.46 3.40
CA PHE A 31 10.35 -2.36 2.60
C PHE A 31 9.67 -1.29 3.45
N SER A 32 9.66 -0.06 2.94
CA SER A 32 8.86 1.03 3.50
C SER A 32 7.37 0.79 3.26
N ASP A 33 6.51 1.43 4.04
CA ASP A 33 5.05 1.37 3.84
C ASP A 33 4.66 1.79 2.41
N GLU A 34 5.31 2.82 1.87
CA GLU A 34 5.08 3.29 0.51
C GLU A 34 5.35 2.21 -0.55
N THR A 35 6.47 1.50 -0.44
CA THR A 35 6.78 0.38 -1.33
C THR A 35 5.79 -0.78 -1.16
N LEU A 36 5.35 -1.05 0.06
CA LEU A 36 4.30 -2.04 0.32
C LEU A 36 2.99 -1.64 -0.36
N PHE A 37 2.55 -0.39 -0.25
CA PHE A 37 1.37 0.08 -0.98
C PHE A 37 1.53 -0.07 -2.49
N TYR A 38 2.72 0.19 -3.04
CA TYR A 38 2.98 0.00 -4.47
C TYR A 38 2.74 -1.44 -4.88
N ILE A 39 3.32 -2.40 -4.16
CA ILE A 39 3.14 -3.83 -4.44
C ILE A 39 1.66 -4.22 -4.31
N PHE A 40 0.97 -3.78 -3.25
CA PHE A 40 -0.44 -4.10 -3.01
C PHE A 40 -1.36 -3.64 -4.15
N TYR A 41 -1.16 -2.42 -4.66
CA TYR A 41 -2.01 -1.84 -5.71
C TYR A 41 -1.60 -2.26 -7.13
N SER A 42 -0.34 -2.61 -7.36
CA SER A 42 0.17 -3.02 -8.69
C SER A 42 0.04 -4.52 -8.99
N MET A 43 -0.11 -5.37 -7.96
CA MET A 43 -0.19 -6.83 -8.11
C MET A 43 -1.55 -7.41 -7.67
N PRO A 44 -2.69 -6.98 -8.24
CA PRO A 44 -3.99 -7.48 -7.83
C PRO A 44 -4.16 -8.96 -8.17
N ARG A 45 -4.73 -9.73 -7.22
CA ARG A 45 -4.93 -11.20 -7.32
C ARG A 45 -3.63 -12.01 -7.39
N ASP A 46 -2.52 -11.41 -6.96
CA ASP A 46 -1.24 -12.11 -6.79
C ASP A 46 -1.04 -12.48 -5.30
N ILE A 47 -0.30 -13.55 -5.03
CA ILE A 47 0.08 -13.94 -3.66
C ILE A 47 0.83 -12.82 -2.93
N MET A 48 1.58 -11.99 -3.66
CA MET A 48 2.27 -10.83 -3.11
C MET A 48 1.31 -9.80 -2.49
N GLN A 49 0.09 -9.67 -3.02
CA GLN A 49 -0.91 -8.76 -2.46
C GLN A 49 -1.33 -9.20 -1.05
N GLU A 50 -1.47 -10.51 -0.83
CA GLU A 50 -1.80 -11.10 0.47
C GLU A 50 -0.64 -10.94 1.46
N VAL A 51 0.58 -11.31 1.05
CA VAL A 51 1.80 -11.18 1.88
C VAL A 51 2.03 -9.74 2.33
N VAL A 52 1.83 -8.78 1.42
CA VAL A 52 1.94 -7.35 1.75
C VAL A 52 0.83 -6.90 2.68
N ALA A 53 -0.40 -7.39 2.49
CA ALA A 53 -1.50 -7.05 3.37
C ALA A 53 -1.22 -7.51 4.81
N GLU A 54 -0.66 -8.72 4.99
CA GLU A 54 -0.23 -9.22 6.29
C GLU A 54 0.83 -8.32 6.95
N GLU A 55 1.86 -7.94 6.20
CA GLU A 55 2.91 -7.04 6.69
C GLU A 55 2.35 -5.68 7.10
N LEU A 56 1.50 -5.07 6.26
CA LEU A 56 0.83 -3.79 6.57
C LEU A 56 -0.05 -3.92 7.82
N MET A 57 -0.80 -5.02 7.96
CA MET A 57 -1.61 -5.29 9.15
C MET A 57 -0.76 -5.42 10.42
N GLY A 58 0.40 -6.07 10.32
CA GLY A 58 1.41 -6.15 11.38
C GLY A 58 1.96 -4.78 11.78
N ARG A 59 2.05 -3.85 10.83
CA ARG A 59 2.40 -2.43 11.04
C ARG A 59 1.22 -1.55 11.47
N LYS A 60 0.13 -2.14 11.97
CA LYS A 60 -1.09 -1.46 12.43
C LYS A 60 -1.86 -0.72 11.32
N TRP A 61 -1.60 -1.00 10.05
CA TRP A 61 -2.47 -0.54 8.97
C TRP A 61 -3.71 -1.42 8.88
N ARG A 62 -4.83 -0.83 8.48
CA ARG A 62 -6.11 -1.51 8.28
C ARG A 62 -6.68 -1.09 6.94
N TYR A 63 -7.19 -2.07 6.19
CA TYR A 63 -7.74 -1.82 4.86
C TYR A 63 -9.24 -1.53 4.95
N HIS A 64 -9.65 -0.36 4.49
CA HIS A 64 -11.05 0.00 4.37
C HIS A 64 -11.63 -0.57 3.08
N LYS A 65 -12.42 -1.65 3.17
CA LYS A 65 -12.87 -2.41 1.99
C LYS A 65 -13.72 -1.62 0.99
N ILE A 66 -14.48 -0.63 1.46
CA ILE A 66 -15.39 0.17 0.62
C ILE A 66 -14.60 1.29 -0.09
N GLU A 67 -13.97 2.19 0.68
CA GLU A 67 -13.05 3.23 0.16
C GLU A 67 -11.77 2.70 -0.51
N ARG A 68 -11.45 1.41 -0.35
CA ARG A 68 -10.29 0.73 -0.96
C ARG A 68 -8.93 1.38 -0.64
N CYS A 69 -8.82 1.94 0.56
CA CYS A 69 -7.61 2.60 1.04
C CYS A 69 -7.11 1.95 2.34
N TRP A 70 -5.81 2.11 2.60
CA TRP A 70 -5.21 1.73 3.86
C TRP A 70 -5.24 2.92 4.81
N LEU A 71 -5.58 2.67 6.08
CA LEU A 71 -5.53 3.66 7.14
C LEU A 71 -4.82 3.13 8.38
N THR A 72 -4.25 4.02 9.17
CA THR A 72 -3.75 3.71 10.50
C THR A 72 -4.10 4.85 11.45
N ARG A 73 -4.16 4.56 12.75
CA ARG A 73 -4.46 5.58 13.74
C ARG A 73 -3.31 6.58 13.82
N ASP A 74 -3.62 7.86 13.97
CA ASP A 74 -2.61 8.85 14.31
C ASP A 74 -2.33 8.82 15.82
N GLU A 75 -1.18 8.26 16.20
CA GLU A 75 -0.77 8.13 17.61
C GLU A 75 -0.43 9.47 18.28
N THR A 76 -0.36 10.58 17.53
CA THR A 76 -0.18 11.93 18.10
C THR A 76 -1.46 12.51 18.70
N TYR A 77 -2.61 11.86 18.48
CA TYR A 77 -3.92 12.25 19.01
C TYR A 77 -4.46 11.23 20.02
N PRO A 78 -5.43 11.63 20.87
CA PRO A 78 -6.11 10.72 21.79
C PRO A 78 -6.71 9.47 21.12
N GLY A 79 -7.04 8.49 21.96
CA GLY A 79 -7.79 7.28 21.60
C GLY A 79 -8.96 7.57 20.67
N PRO A 80 -9.23 6.71 19.66
CA PRO A 80 -10.54 6.74 19.03
C PRO A 80 -11.58 6.43 20.10
N VAL A 81 -12.75 7.03 19.95
CA VAL A 81 -13.89 6.86 20.86
C VAL A 81 -14.90 5.97 20.15
N ASP A 82 -15.37 4.95 20.85
CA ASP A 82 -16.47 4.12 20.38
C ASP A 82 -17.70 5.01 20.08
N VAL A 83 -18.17 4.98 18.84
CA VAL A 83 -19.45 5.60 18.45
C VAL A 83 -20.57 4.59 18.70
N GLU A 84 -20.35 3.35 18.29
CA GLU A 84 -21.18 2.21 18.59
C GLU A 84 -20.27 1.07 19.05
N ARG A 85 -20.47 0.63 20.29
CA ARG A 85 -19.58 -0.32 20.97
C ARG A 85 -19.38 -1.58 20.14
N GLY A 86 -18.14 -1.82 19.71
CA GLY A 86 -17.76 -3.00 18.92
C GLY A 86 -18.15 -2.95 17.44
N VAL A 87 -18.74 -1.84 16.98
CA VAL A 87 -19.17 -1.66 15.59
C VAL A 87 -18.38 -0.55 14.91
N SER A 88 -18.28 0.62 15.54
CA SER A 88 -17.60 1.77 14.96
C SER A 88 -16.93 2.65 16.00
N GLU A 89 -15.85 3.29 15.57
CA GLU A 89 -15.05 4.21 16.36
C GLU A 89 -14.83 5.51 15.58
N ARG A 90 -14.53 6.58 16.31
CA ARG A 90 -14.18 7.89 15.74
C ARG A 90 -12.87 8.37 16.34
N GLY A 91 -11.92 8.72 15.48
CA GLY A 91 -10.60 9.16 15.88
C GLY A 91 -9.90 9.89 14.73
N ILE A 92 -8.67 10.31 14.96
CA ILE A 92 -7.83 10.88 13.91
C ILE A 92 -7.02 9.75 13.27
N TYR A 93 -7.09 9.64 11.95
CA TYR A 93 -6.40 8.61 11.19
C TYR A 93 -5.50 9.23 10.12
N LEU A 94 -4.52 8.44 9.70
CA LEU A 94 -3.69 8.66 8.53
C LEU A 94 -4.13 7.67 7.47
N ILE A 95 -4.59 8.17 6.32
CA ILE A 95 -4.94 7.38 5.14
C ILE A 95 -3.79 7.44 4.16
N TRP A 96 -3.48 6.31 3.52
CA TRP A 96 -2.72 6.29 2.28
C TRP A 96 -3.66 6.49 1.10
N ASP A 97 -3.55 7.62 0.41
CA ASP A 97 -4.35 7.90 -0.77
C ASP A 97 -3.64 7.37 -2.03
N PRO A 98 -4.16 6.31 -2.68
CA PRO A 98 -3.55 5.74 -3.87
C PRO A 98 -3.63 6.66 -5.09
N ALA A 99 -4.56 7.63 -5.13
CA ALA A 99 -4.72 8.53 -6.26
C ALA A 99 -3.65 9.63 -6.28
N THR A 100 -3.29 10.16 -5.10
CA THR A 100 -2.25 11.21 -4.97
C THR A 100 -0.90 10.68 -4.50
N TRP A 101 -0.82 9.40 -4.14
CA TRP A 101 0.36 8.71 -3.62
C TRP A 101 0.95 9.37 -2.36
N LYS A 102 0.07 9.75 -1.42
CA LYS A 102 0.43 10.51 -0.22
C LYS A 102 -0.30 10.01 1.01
N LYS A 103 0.33 10.24 2.17
CA LYS A 103 -0.30 10.07 3.48
C LYS A 103 -1.09 11.33 3.84
N ILE A 104 -2.38 11.18 4.12
CA ILE A 104 -3.31 12.28 4.41
C ILE A 104 -3.93 12.05 5.79
N ARG A 105 -4.00 13.10 6.61
CA ARG A 105 -4.67 13.06 7.91
C ARG A 105 -6.16 13.35 7.74
N VAL A 106 -7.00 12.53 8.36
CA VAL A 106 -8.47 12.66 8.36
C VAL A 106 -9.04 12.51 9.77
N ARG A 107 -10.25 13.02 9.98
CA ARG A 107 -11.00 13.02 11.26
C ARG A 107 -12.29 12.24 11.14
#